data_AF-A0AA97DEQ2-F1
#
_entry.id   AF-A0AA97DEQ2-F1
#
_cell.length_a   1.000
_cell.length_b   1.000
_cell.length_c   1.000
_cell.angle_alpha   90.00
_cell.angle_beta   90.00
_cell.angle_gamma   90.00
#
_symmetry.space_group_name_H-M   'P 1'
#
loop_
_entity.id
_entity.type
_entity.pdbx_description
1 polymer ?
#
loop_
_entity_poly.entity_id
_entity_poly.type
_entity_poly.pdbx_seq_one_letter_code
_entity_poly.pdbx_strand_id
1 'polypeptide(L)' 'MQEELTDKMHSEFTIDSETEISHKVHAACSVVKDGVFELDEALEVYDITKAQYDKYSPKWLRLIS' A
#
# COMPACT_ATOMS: atom_id res chain seq x y z
N MET A 1 -27.53 5.13 33.15
CA MET A 1 -26.07 5.29 33.07
C MET A 1 -25.60 4.37 31.94
N GLN A 2 -25.55 4.92 30.73
CA GLN A 2 -25.43 4.16 29.48
C GLN A 2 -24.54 4.96 28.52
N GLU A 3 -23.36 5.38 29.01
CA GLU A 3 -22.48 6.35 28.33
C GLU A 3 -20.99 5.91 28.35
N GLU A 4 -20.69 4.61 28.29
CA GLU A 4 -19.27 4.15 28.33
C GLU A 4 -18.92 3.14 27.22
N LEU A 5 -19.42 3.32 26.01
CA LEU A 5 -19.01 2.47 24.86
C LEU A 5 -18.64 3.23 23.57
N THR A 6 -18.77 4.56 23.53
CA THR A 6 -18.67 5.32 22.28
C THR A 6 -17.40 6.14 22.10
N ASP A 7 -16.67 6.49 23.15
CA ASP A 7 -15.54 7.45 23.04
C ASP A 7 -14.19 6.84 22.63
N LYS A 8 -14.09 5.51 22.54
CA LYS A 8 -12.82 4.80 22.25
C LYS A 8 -12.63 4.38 20.79
N MET A 9 -13.47 4.85 19.88
CA MET A 9 -13.44 4.47 18.45
C MET A 9 -12.61 5.40 17.56
N HIS A 10 -12.08 6.52 18.09
CA HIS A 10 -11.37 7.54 17.31
C HIS A 10 -9.86 7.58 17.60
N SER A 11 -9.20 6.42 17.67
CA SER A 11 -7.75 6.40 17.57
C SER A 11 -7.38 6.63 16.10
N GLU A 12 -6.90 7.83 15.75
CA GLU A 12 -6.34 8.10 14.42
C GLU A 12 -5.18 7.13 14.19
N PHE A 13 -5.40 6.09 13.41
CA PHE A 13 -4.37 5.13 13.05
C PHE A 13 -3.45 5.80 12.03
N THR A 14 -2.31 6.29 12.51
CA THR A 14 -1.27 6.86 11.66
C THR A 14 -0.26 5.76 11.34
N ILE A 15 -0.05 5.48 10.06
CA ILE A 15 1.10 4.69 9.60
C ILE A 15 2.23 5.64 9.23
N ASP A 16 3.46 5.20 9.41
CA ASP A 16 4.60 5.94 8.89
C ASP A 16 4.59 5.91 7.35
N SER A 17 5.20 6.93 6.75
CA SER A 17 5.27 7.08 5.30
C SER A 17 5.99 5.93 4.61
N GLU A 18 6.93 5.26 5.28
CA GLU A 18 7.68 4.15 4.69
C GLU A 18 6.77 2.91 4.53
N THR A 19 5.97 2.63 5.56
CA THR A 19 4.94 1.59 5.53
C THR A 19 3.88 1.87 4.47
N GLU A 20 3.42 3.11 4.34
CA GLU A 20 2.45 3.49 3.31
C GLU A 20 3.00 3.25 1.90
N ILE A 21 4.22 3.73 1.61
CA ILE A 21 4.88 3.51 0.31
C ILE A 21 5.03 2.02 0.03
N SER A 22 5.47 1.24 1.02
CA SER A 22 5.61 -0.21 0.87
C SER A 22 4.28 -0.89 0.52
N HIS A 23 3.16 -0.48 1.13
CA HIS A 23 1.84 -1.02 0.79
C HIS A 23 1.37 -0.62 -0.60
N LYS A 24 1.61 0.63 -1.02
CA LYS A 24 1.33 1.09 -2.39
C LYS A 24 2.10 0.27 -3.42
N VAL A 25 3.38 -0.02 -3.17
CA VAL A 25 4.19 -0.89 -4.06
C VAL A 25 3.65 -2.31 -4.10
N HIS A 26 3.18 -2.87 -2.98
CA HIS A 26 2.52 -4.18 -2.98
C HIS A 26 1.29 -4.21 -3.88
N ALA A 27 0.41 -3.20 -3.76
CA ALA A 27 -0.78 -3.09 -4.59
C ALA A 27 -0.41 -2.98 -6.08
N ALA A 28 0.57 -2.14 -6.42
CA ALA A 28 1.10 -2.02 -7.78
C ALA A 28 1.66 -3.35 -8.31
N CYS A 29 2.42 -4.10 -7.49
CA CYS A 29 2.94 -5.41 -7.90
C CYS A 29 1.81 -6.42 -8.18
N SER A 30 0.74 -6.41 -7.39
CA SER A 30 -0.39 -7.32 -7.57
C SER A 30 -1.11 -7.05 -8.89
N VAL A 31 -1.50 -5.80 -9.15
CA VAL A 31 -2.26 -5.45 -10.35
C VAL A 31 -1.45 -5.65 -11.63
N VAL A 32 -0.13 -5.43 -11.57
CA VAL A 32 0.78 -5.70 -12.70
C VAL A 32 0.91 -7.20 -12.93
N LYS A 33 1.04 -8.00 -11.86
CA LYS A 33 1.09 -9.47 -11.97
C LYS A 33 -0.20 -10.05 -12.55
N ASP A 34 -1.34 -9.51 -12.14
CA ASP A 34 -2.66 -9.94 -12.59
C ASP A 34 -3.00 -9.43 -14.01
N GLY A 35 -2.13 -8.62 -14.61
CA GLY A 35 -2.33 -8.04 -15.95
C GLY A 35 -3.44 -7.01 -16.02
N VAL A 36 -3.81 -6.43 -14.87
CA VAL A 36 -4.86 -5.39 -14.77
C VAL A 36 -4.33 -4.05 -15.29
N PHE A 37 -3.07 -3.73 -14.98
CA PHE A 37 -2.39 -2.53 -15.43
C PHE A 37 -0.97 -2.85 -15.91
N GLU A 38 -0.49 -2.04 -16.87
CA GLU A 38 0.95 -1.97 -17.14
C GLU A 38 1.68 -1.28 -15.99
N LEU A 39 3.00 -1.50 -15.88
CA LEU A 39 3.78 -0.98 -14.76
C LEU A 39 3.66 0.55 -14.62
N ASP A 40 3.80 1.29 -15.73
CA ASP A 40 3.76 2.76 -15.69
C ASP A 40 2.38 3.28 -15.24
N GLU A 41 1.29 2.63 -15.65
CA GLU A 41 -0.07 2.95 -15.20
C GLU A 41 -0.24 2.67 -13.70
N ALA A 42 0.30 1.55 -13.20
CA ALA A 42 0.26 1.24 -11.78
C ALA A 42 1.06 2.24 -10.93
N LEU A 43 2.20 2.74 -11.43
CA LEU A 43 2.98 3.77 -10.75
C LEU A 43 2.19 5.07 -10.60
N GLU A 44 1.48 5.49 -11.66
CA GLU A 44 0.63 6.67 -11.63
C GLU A 44 -0.59 6.50 -10.71
N VAL A 45 -1.31 5.38 -10.82
CA VAL A 45 -2.54 5.11 -10.04
C VAL A 45 -2.27 5.10 -8.54
N TYR A 46 -1.14 4.53 -8.13
CA TYR A 46 -0.77 4.43 -6.70
C TYR A 46 0.10 5.60 -6.21
N ASP A 47 0.37 6.59 -7.07
CA ASP A 47 1.21 7.76 -6.77
C ASP A 47 2.56 7.34 -6.16
N ILE A 48 3.27 6.45 -6.86
CA ILE A 48 4.58 5.97 -6.47
C ILE A 48 5.59 6.16 -7.59
N THR A 49 6.79 6.58 -7.21
CA THR A 49 7.90 6.69 -8.15
C THR A 49 8.48 5.31 -8.47
N LYS A 50 9.09 5.20 -9.66
CA LYS A 50 9.85 4.00 -10.03
C LYS A 50 10.93 3.63 -9.01
N ALA A 51 11.61 4.62 -8.42
CA ALA A 51 12.63 4.37 -7.40
C ALA A 51 12.05 3.74 -6.12
N GLN A 52 10.86 4.17 -5.69
CA GLN A 52 10.16 3.54 -4.56
C GLN A 52 9.71 2.13 -4.91
N TYR A 53 9.19 1.93 -6.12
CA TYR A 53 8.83 0.61 -6.62
C TYR A 53 10.03 -0.34 -6.61
N ASP A 54 11.17 0.06 -7.19
CA ASP A 54 12.39 -0.75 -7.25
C ASP A 54 12.94 -1.09 -5.84
N LYS A 55 12.76 -0.19 -4.86
CA LYS A 55 13.17 -0.42 -3.47
C LYS A 55 12.37 -1.54 -2.79
N TYR A 56 11.05 -1.60 -2.98
CA TYR A 56 10.17 -2.51 -2.23
C TYR A 56 9.63 -3.69 -3.03
N SER A 57 9.58 -3.61 -4.37
CA SER A 57 9.03 -4.67 -5.22
C SER A 57 9.73 -6.02 -5.05
N PRO A 58 11.06 -6.14 -4.80
CA PRO A 58 11.67 -7.46 -4.63
C PRO A 58 11.11 -8.25 -3.44
N LYS A 59 10.77 -7.54 -2.35
CA LYS A 59 10.14 -8.14 -1.17
C LYS A 59 8.76 -8.68 -1.51
N TRP A 60 7.94 -7.87 -2.18
CA TRP A 60 6.54 -8.20 -2.46
C TRP A 60 6.41 -9.22 -3.58
N LEU A 61 7.17 -9.08 -4.66
CA LEU A 61 7.21 -10.03 -5.77
C LEU A 61 7.56 -11.43 -5.29
N ARG A 62 8.46 -11.59 -4.31
CA ARG A 62 8.77 -12.91 -3.70
C ARG A 62 7.61 -13.52 -2.92
N LEU A 63 6.77 -12.69 -2.31
CA LEU A 63 5.64 -13.15 -1.50
C LEU A 63 4.42 -13.47 -2.34
N ILE A 64 4.25 -12.75 -3.44
CA ILE A 64 3.12 -12.94 -4.35
C ILE A 64 3.46 -13.87 -5.52
N SER A 65 4.73 -14.22 -5.78
CA SER A 65 5.19 -15.10 -6.88
C SER A 65 4.67 -16.52 -6.76
#